data_AF-A0A6L3MIK5-F1
#
_entry.id   AF-A0A6L3MIK5-F1
#
_cell.length_a   1.000
_cell.length_b   1.000
_cell.length_c   1.000
_cell.angle_alpha   90.00
_cell.angle_beta   90.00
_cell.angle_gamma   90.00
#
_symmetry.space_group_name_H-M   'P 1'
#
loop_
_entity.id
_entity.type
_entity.pdbx_description
1 polymer ?
#
loop_
_entity_poly.entity_id
_entity_poly.type
_entity_poly.pdbx_seq_one_letter_code
_entity_poly.pdbx_strand_id
1 'polypeptide(L)'
;QRIIRALEVFKLTGQPITKLQAEQPKNVPYRYTFHNHALLPDHVELHKRIEKRLKTMWDIGFLHEVEVLIEKYDLNDNLPSMRSVGYRQAIEFIQKSDQSNEKRQEMEDKSLFATRQLAKRQYTWLRSLQESHNFKTYLTIKQA
;
A
#
# COMPACT_ATOMS: atom_id res chain seq x y z
N GLN A 1 2.80 12.35 10.69
CA GLN A 1 3.51 12.57 9.41
C GLN A 1 3.18 13.91 8.74
N ARG A 2 1.91 14.22 8.39
CA ARG A 2 1.55 15.46 7.69
C ARG A 2 1.92 16.75 8.44
N ILE A 3 1.65 16.82 9.76
CA ILE A 3 1.99 17.97 10.61
C ILE A 3 3.52 18.18 10.66
N ILE A 4 4.28 17.10 10.87
CA ILE A 4 5.74 17.15 10.90
C ILE A 4 6.29 17.69 9.58
N ARG A 5 5.81 17.20 8.44
CA ARG A 5 6.22 17.70 7.12
C ARG A 5 5.86 19.18 6.91
N ALA A 6 4.69 19.62 7.37
CA ALA A 6 4.29 21.02 7.27
C ALA A 6 5.22 21.95 8.08
N LEU A 7 5.57 21.54 9.31
CA LEU A 7 6.50 22.28 10.16
C LEU A 7 7.93 22.26 9.59
N GLU A 8 8.36 21.13 9.04
CA GLU A 8 9.65 21.00 8.37
C GLU A 8 9.77 21.98 7.19
N VAL A 9 8.76 22.04 6.31
CA VAL A 9 8.72 22.98 5.18
C VAL A 9 8.77 24.43 5.68
N PHE A 10 8.01 24.77 6.72
CA PHE A 10 8.02 26.11 7.30
C PHE A 10 9.39 26.47 7.88
N LYS A 11 10.02 25.56 8.62
CA LYS A 11 11.36 25.79 9.19
C LYS A 11 12.43 25.99 8.12
N LEU A 12 12.34 25.29 6.99
CA LEU A 12 13.33 25.37 5.91
C LEU A 12 13.13 26.58 4.99
N THR A 13 11.88 26.97 4.73
CA THR A 13 11.57 27.99 3.72
C THR A 13 11.08 29.32 4.30
N GLY A 14 10.74 29.36 5.58
CA GLY A 14 10.06 30.49 6.23
C GLY A 14 8.60 30.67 5.78
N GLN A 15 8.07 29.80 4.91
CA GLN A 15 6.74 29.92 4.35
C GLN A 15 5.86 28.70 4.65
N PRO A 16 4.55 28.88 4.90
CA PRO A 16 3.63 27.76 5.07
C PRO A 16 3.54 26.91 3.80
N ILE A 17 3.43 25.58 3.97
CA ILE A 17 3.29 24.63 2.85
C ILE A 17 2.10 24.95 1.93
N THR A 18 1.02 25.52 2.49
CA THR A 18 -0.18 25.92 1.74
C THR A 18 0.10 27.05 0.75
N LYS A 19 0.99 27.99 1.10
CA LYS A 19 1.41 29.09 0.22
C LYS A 19 2.17 28.54 -0.98
N LEU A 20 3.16 27.69 -0.72
CA LEU A 20 3.96 27.05 -1.77
C LEU A 20 3.11 26.17 -2.71
N GLN A 21 2.11 25.45 -2.17
CA GLN A 21 1.17 24.67 -2.97
C GLN A 21 0.22 25.54 -3.82
N ALA A 22 -0.14 26.73 -3.34
CA ALA A 22 -0.98 27.66 -4.09
C ALA A 22 -0.24 28.30 -5.28
N GLU A 23 1.09 28.49 -5.15
CA GLU A 23 1.97 29.03 -6.19
C GLU A 23 2.27 28.01 -7.31
N GLN A 24 2.02 26.70 -7.08
CA GLN A 24 2.20 25.70 -8.13
C GLN A 24 1.18 25.89 -9.26
N PRO A 25 1.62 25.90 -10.53
CA PRO A 25 0.72 26.03 -11.66
C PRO A 25 -0.21 24.82 -11.72
N LYS A 26 -1.51 25.06 -11.53
CA LYS A 26 -2.53 24.00 -11.40
C LYS A 26 -2.90 23.32 -12.72
N ASN A 27 -2.63 23.98 -13.85
CA ASN A 27 -3.08 23.57 -15.18
C ASN A 27 -1.92 23.57 -16.20
N VAL A 28 -0.74 23.11 -15.81
CA VAL A 28 0.31 22.89 -16.81
C VAL A 28 -0.13 21.73 -17.69
N PRO A 29 -0.33 21.94 -19.01
CA PRO A 29 -0.71 20.85 -19.89
C PRO A 29 0.40 19.80 -19.85
N TYR A 30 0.02 18.56 -19.55
CA TYR A 30 0.96 17.46 -19.62
C TYR A 30 1.51 17.34 -21.05
N ARG A 31 2.78 16.97 -21.17
CA ARG A 31 3.41 16.70 -22.48
C ARG A 31 2.73 15.56 -23.25
N TYR A 32 1.96 14.73 -22.56
CA TYR A 32 1.33 13.53 -23.10
C TYR A 32 -0.17 13.53 -22.84
N THR A 33 -0.91 12.91 -23.76
CA THR A 33 -2.32 12.54 -23.54
C THR A 33 -2.38 11.26 -22.72
N PHE A 34 -3.06 11.32 -21.58
CA PHE A 34 -3.26 10.16 -20.70
C PHE A 34 -4.58 9.46 -21.03
N HIS A 35 -4.50 8.14 -21.19
CA HIS A 35 -5.66 7.26 -21.22
C HIS A 35 -5.72 6.50 -19.90
N ASN A 36 -6.66 6.89 -19.03
CA ASN A 36 -6.76 6.29 -17.71
C ASN A 36 -7.66 5.05 -17.76
N HIS A 37 -7.15 3.94 -17.25
CA HIS A 37 -7.87 2.67 -17.15
C HIS A 37 -7.90 2.19 -15.70
N ALA A 38 -9.04 1.64 -15.27
CA ALA A 38 -9.20 1.07 -13.93
C ALA A 38 -9.85 -0.31 -14.01
N LEU A 39 -9.32 -1.28 -13.26
CA LEU A 39 -9.92 -2.60 -13.06
C LEU A 39 -10.42 -2.70 -11.61
N LEU A 40 -11.75 -2.72 -11.45
CA LEU A 40 -12.46 -2.66 -10.17
C LEU A 40 -13.45 -3.83 -10.08
N PRO A 41 -13.00 -5.05 -9.74
CA PRO A 41 -13.90 -6.18 -9.49
C PRO A 41 -14.85 -5.93 -8.32
N ASP A 42 -15.84 -6.79 -8.15
CA ASP A 42 -16.68 -6.79 -6.96
C ASP A 42 -15.84 -7.05 -5.68
N HIS A 43 -16.25 -6.45 -4.56
CA HIS A 43 -15.54 -6.55 -3.29
C HIS A 43 -15.45 -7.98 -2.75
N VAL A 44 -16.48 -8.81 -2.96
CA VAL A 44 -16.48 -10.21 -2.50
C VAL A 44 -15.45 -11.01 -3.26
N GLU A 45 -15.42 -10.85 -4.59
CA GLU A 45 -14.43 -11.52 -5.44
C GLU A 45 -13.01 -11.05 -5.14
N LEU A 46 -12.81 -9.74 -4.92
CA LEU A 46 -11.53 -9.19 -4.55
C LEU A 46 -11.01 -9.77 -3.23
N HIS A 47 -11.86 -9.88 -2.21
CA HIS A 47 -11.47 -10.46 -0.93
C HIS A 47 -11.06 -11.93 -1.05
N LYS A 48 -11.80 -12.72 -1.84
CA LYS A 48 -11.45 -14.12 -2.12
C LYS A 48 -10.09 -14.24 -2.83
N ARG A 49 -9.81 -13.36 -3.80
CA ARG A 49 -8.52 -13.33 -4.50
C ARG A 49 -7.37 -12.92 -3.59
N ILE A 50 -7.58 -11.93 -2.73
CA ILE A 50 -6.57 -11.49 -1.76
C ILE A 50 -6.19 -12.65 -0.83
N GLU A 51 -7.18 -13.37 -0.30
CA GLU A 51 -6.98 -14.51 0.59
C GLU A 51 -6.24 -15.65 -0.12
N LYS A 52 -6.69 -16.02 -1.32
CA LYS A 52 -6.00 -17.04 -2.15
C LYS A 52 -4.55 -16.64 -2.43
N ARG A 53 -4.31 -15.37 -2.82
CA ARG A 53 -2.96 -14.87 -3.11
C ARG A 53 -2.06 -14.94 -1.89
N LEU A 54 -2.55 -14.51 -0.72
CA LEU A 54 -1.77 -14.56 0.52
C LEU A 54 -1.41 -15.99 0.90
N LYS A 55 -2.38 -16.91 0.84
CA LYS A 55 -2.11 -18.33 1.06
C LYS A 55 -0.99 -18.85 0.14
N THR A 56 -1.09 -18.55 -1.16
CA THR A 56 -0.04 -18.90 -2.12
C THR A 56 1.31 -18.27 -1.77
N MET A 57 1.36 -17.02 -1.30
CA MET A 57 2.61 -16.39 -0.86
C MET A 57 3.25 -17.16 0.30
N TRP A 58 2.47 -17.58 1.29
CA TRP A 58 2.97 -18.40 2.40
C TRP A 58 3.50 -19.76 1.91
N ASP A 59 2.75 -20.41 1.01
CA ASP A 59 3.10 -21.73 0.45
C ASP A 59 4.40 -21.69 -0.37
N ILE A 60 4.71 -20.59 -1.06
CA ILE A 60 5.95 -20.43 -1.84
C ILE A 60 7.15 -19.92 -1.02
N GLY A 61 7.01 -19.83 0.31
CA GLY A 61 8.13 -19.48 1.19
C GLY A 61 8.34 -17.98 1.43
N PHE A 62 7.28 -17.16 1.39
CA PHE A 62 7.39 -15.73 1.70
C PHE A 62 8.01 -15.44 3.09
N LEU A 63 7.76 -16.29 4.09
CA LEU A 63 8.38 -16.10 5.41
C LEU A 63 9.91 -16.22 5.33
N HIS A 64 10.40 -17.21 4.57
CA HIS A 64 11.83 -17.42 4.36
C HIS A 64 12.47 -16.25 3.59
N GLU A 65 11.76 -15.68 2.61
CA GLU A 65 12.20 -14.45 1.93
C GLU A 65 12.44 -13.32 2.94
N VAL A 66 11.52 -13.12 3.88
CA VAL A 66 11.62 -12.06 4.89
C VAL A 66 12.80 -12.31 5.85
N GLU A 67 13.00 -13.55 6.30
CA GLU A 67 14.16 -13.93 7.13
C GLU A 67 15.49 -13.57 6.44
N VAL A 68 15.65 -13.99 5.18
CA VAL A 68 16.85 -13.70 4.38
C VAL A 68 17.07 -12.19 4.23
N LEU A 69 16.00 -11.40 4.06
CA LEU A 69 16.12 -9.95 3.96
C LEU A 69 16.60 -9.30 5.26
N ILE A 70 16.08 -9.74 6.41
CA ILE A 70 16.48 -9.25 7.74
C ILE A 70 17.95 -9.61 8.02
N GLU A 71 18.39 -10.81 7.66
CA GLU A 71 19.78 -11.23 7.86
C GLU A 71 20.75 -10.49 6.93
N LYS A 72 20.36 -10.26 5.68
CA LYS A 72 21.24 -9.69 4.64
C LYS A 72 21.40 -8.18 4.75
N TYR A 73 20.39 -7.47 5.25
CA TYR A 73 20.35 -6.02 5.25
C TYR A 73 20.08 -5.48 6.66
N ASP A 74 20.71 -4.36 7.00
CA ASP A 74 20.40 -3.62 8.24
C ASP A 74 19.06 -2.90 8.08
N LEU A 75 17.97 -3.63 8.35
CA LEU A 75 16.61 -3.17 8.17
C LEU A 75 16.07 -2.54 9.46
N ASN A 76 15.67 -1.28 9.36
CA ASN A 76 14.98 -0.55 10.42
C ASN A 76 13.46 -0.50 10.14
N ASP A 77 12.62 -0.68 11.16
CA ASP A 77 11.15 -0.56 11.10
C ASP A 77 10.65 0.78 10.55
N ASN A 78 11.51 1.80 10.54
CA ASN A 78 11.22 3.10 9.97
C ASN A 78 11.35 3.17 8.44
N LEU A 79 11.96 2.17 7.81
CA LEU A 79 12.11 2.12 6.37
C LEU A 79 10.75 1.87 5.68
N PRO A 80 10.46 2.55 4.56
CA PRO A 80 9.23 2.32 3.81
C PRO A 80 9.03 0.87 3.37
N SER A 81 10.12 0.17 3.03
CA SER A 81 10.10 -1.25 2.65
C SER A 81 9.53 -2.12 3.77
N MET A 82 9.96 -1.89 5.01
CA MET A 82 9.52 -2.65 6.20
C MET A 82 8.08 -2.37 6.60
N ARG A 83 7.50 -1.27 6.11
CA ARG A 83 6.10 -0.91 6.35
C ARG A 83 5.15 -1.44 5.28
N SER A 84 5.66 -2.19 4.31
CA SER A 84 4.85 -2.84 3.28
C SER A 84 3.92 -3.88 3.91
N VAL A 85 2.71 -4.00 3.36
CA VAL A 85 1.72 -4.98 3.80
C VAL A 85 2.26 -6.40 3.56
N GLY A 86 2.10 -7.30 4.53
CA GLY A 86 2.70 -8.63 4.53
C GLY A 86 4.05 -8.63 5.25
N TYR A 87 5.03 -7.86 4.72
CA TYR A 87 6.37 -7.77 5.31
C TYR A 87 6.34 -7.32 6.76
N ARG A 88 5.60 -6.24 7.06
CA ARG A 88 5.48 -5.74 8.43
C ARG A 88 5.01 -6.81 9.41
N GLN A 89 3.99 -7.59 9.02
CA GLN A 89 3.43 -8.64 9.87
C GLN A 89 4.43 -9.79 10.04
N ALA A 90 5.10 -10.19 8.97
CA ALA A 90 6.13 -11.24 9.00
C ALA A 90 7.32 -10.84 9.89
N ILE A 91 7.81 -9.60 9.78
CA ILE A 91 8.89 -9.08 10.63
C ILE A 91 8.46 -9.07 12.11
N GLU A 92 7.26 -8.54 12.40
CA GLU A 92 6.70 -8.52 13.75
C GLU A 92 6.52 -9.94 14.35
N PHE A 93 6.32 -10.96 13.50
CA PHE A 93 6.26 -12.36 13.92
C PHE A 93 7.66 -12.95 14.17
N ILE A 94 8.60 -12.73 13.24
CA ILE A 94 9.98 -13.24 13.32
C ILE A 94 10.69 -12.68 14.57
N GLN A 95 10.48 -11.40 14.90
CA GLN A 95 11.10 -10.75 16.05
C GLN A 95 10.54 -11.19 17.41
N LYS A 96 9.39 -11.88 17.45
CA LYS A 96 8.81 -12.39 18.69
C LYS A 96 9.47 -13.70 19.10
N SER A 97 9.64 -13.87 20.41
CA SER A 97 10.16 -15.11 20.99
C SER A 97 9.21 -16.30 20.84
N ASP A 98 7.90 -16.06 20.70
CA ASP A 98 6.89 -17.09 20.50
C ASP A 98 6.49 -17.19 19.02
N GLN A 99 6.94 -18.28 18.39
CA GLN A 99 6.66 -18.63 16.99
C GLN A 99 5.72 -19.85 16.89
N SER A 100 4.85 -20.05 17.88
CA SER A 100 3.83 -21.10 17.84
C SER A 100 2.89 -20.99 16.63
N ASN A 101 2.24 -22.11 16.29
CA ASN A 101 1.26 -22.16 15.20
C ASN A 101 0.12 -21.14 15.40
N GLU A 102 -0.27 -20.87 16.64
CA GLU A 102 -1.28 -19.85 16.97
C GLU A 102 -0.80 -18.44 16.58
N LYS A 103 0.46 -18.10 16.88
CA LYS A 103 1.04 -16.80 16.50
C LYS A 103 1.24 -16.66 15.01
N ARG A 104 1.55 -17.77 14.32
CA ARG A 104 1.60 -17.79 12.86
C ARG A 104 0.22 -17.49 12.27
N GLN A 105 -0.84 -18.13 12.77
CA GLN A 105 -2.21 -17.84 12.32
C GLN A 105 -2.59 -16.38 12.57
N GLU A 106 -2.24 -15.83 13.74
CA GLU A 106 -2.47 -14.41 14.08
C GLU A 106 -1.76 -13.47 13.09
N MET A 107 -0.53 -13.80 12.68
CA MET A 107 0.24 -13.05 11.68
C MET A 107 -0.44 -13.10 10.29
N GLU A 108 -0.88 -14.29 9.86
CA GLU A 108 -1.56 -14.48 8.57
C GLU A 108 -2.88 -13.69 8.52
N ASP A 109 -3.67 -13.72 9.59
CA ASP A 109 -4.94 -12.99 9.71
C ASP A 109 -4.72 -11.47 9.69
N LYS A 110 -3.69 -10.98 10.41
CA LYS A 110 -3.30 -9.56 10.38
C LYS A 110 -2.87 -9.13 8.99
N SER A 111 -2.13 -9.97 8.28
CA SER A 111 -1.68 -9.72 6.91
C SER A 111 -2.86 -9.63 5.93
N LEU A 112 -3.83 -10.53 6.09
CA LEU A 112 -5.08 -10.52 5.34
C LEU A 112 -5.88 -9.24 5.58
N PHE A 113 -6.08 -8.87 6.84
CA PHE A 113 -6.77 -7.63 7.20
C PHE A 113 -6.07 -6.39 6.62
N ALA A 114 -4.75 -6.28 6.80
CA ALA A 114 -3.97 -5.17 6.28
C ALA A 114 -4.05 -5.07 4.75
N THR A 115 -4.06 -6.21 4.05
CA THR A 115 -4.21 -6.25 2.58
C THR A 115 -5.60 -5.81 2.14
N ARG A 116 -6.65 -6.24 2.84
CA ARG A 116 -8.03 -5.76 2.58
C ARG A 116 -8.16 -4.25 2.82
N GLN A 117 -7.53 -3.71 3.86
CA GLN A 117 -7.52 -2.27 4.12
C GLN A 117 -6.74 -1.46 3.07
N LEU A 118 -5.63 -2.01 2.56
CA LEU A 118 -4.93 -1.43 1.42
C LEU A 118 -5.84 -1.37 0.18
N ALA A 119 -6.47 -2.50 -0.17
CA ALA A 119 -7.39 -2.59 -1.30
C ALA A 119 -8.57 -1.60 -1.15
N LYS A 120 -9.18 -1.51 0.03
CA LYS A 120 -10.23 -0.52 0.33
C LYS A 120 -9.76 0.91 0.07
N ARG A 121 -8.57 1.28 0.55
CA ARG A 121 -7.99 2.61 0.33
C ARG A 121 -7.74 2.90 -1.15
N GLN A 122 -7.27 1.89 -1.91
CA GLN A 122 -7.11 2.01 -3.37
C GLN A 122 -8.45 2.24 -4.07
N TYR A 123 -9.51 1.54 -3.66
CA TYR A 123 -10.88 1.78 -4.17
C TYR A 123 -11.37 3.19 -3.87
N THR A 124 -11.23 3.65 -2.62
CA THR A 124 -11.64 5.01 -2.23
C THR A 124 -10.89 6.07 -3.04
N TRP A 125 -9.58 5.87 -3.27
CA TRP A 125 -8.77 6.78 -4.07
C TRP A 125 -9.18 6.78 -5.55
N LEU A 126 -9.37 5.61 -6.15
CA LEU A 126 -9.82 5.49 -7.54
C LEU A 126 -11.20 6.11 -7.76
N ARG A 127 -12.14 5.92 -6.82
CA ARG A 127 -13.46 6.55 -6.89
C ARG A 127 -13.36 8.08 -6.93
N SER A 128 -12.58 8.67 -6.02
CA SER A 128 -12.37 10.12 -6.01
C SER A 128 -11.66 10.64 -7.26
N LEU A 129 -10.78 9.83 -7.86
CA LEU A 129 -10.15 10.16 -9.14
C LEU A 129 -11.11 10.08 -10.32
N GLN A 130 -12.00 9.09 -10.36
CA GLN A 130 -13.02 8.96 -11.40
C GLN A 130 -14.00 10.14 -11.39
N GLU A 131 -14.23 10.77 -10.23
CA GLU A 131 -15.03 12.00 -10.12
C GLU A 131 -14.33 13.22 -10.74
N SER A 132 -13.00 13.22 -10.82
CA SER A 132 -12.20 14.35 -11.29
C SER A 132 -11.59 14.15 -12.69
N HIS A 133 -11.52 12.91 -13.18
CA HIS A 133 -10.86 12.55 -14.43
C HIS A 133 -11.65 11.45 -15.16
N ASN A 134 -11.55 11.44 -16.49
CA ASN A 134 -12.15 10.37 -17.29
C ASN A 134 -11.33 9.08 -17.17
N PHE A 135 -11.98 7.99 -16.74
CA PHE A 135 -11.42 6.64 -16.69
C PHE A 135 -12.28 5.66 -17.48
N LYS A 136 -11.66 4.79 -18.27
CA LYS A 136 -12.30 3.57 -18.76
C LYS A 136 -12.22 2.50 -17.68
N THR A 137 -13.37 2.07 -17.17
CA THR A 137 -13.45 1.18 -16.01
C THR A 137 -13.94 -0.20 -16.41
N TYR A 138 -13.31 -1.23 -15.85
CA TYR A 138 -13.59 -2.63 -16.10
C TYR A 138 -13.87 -3.35 -14.79
N LEU A 139 -14.83 -4.27 -14.78
CA LEU A 139 -15.16 -5.06 -13.57
C LEU A 139 -14.48 -6.43 -13.60
N THR A 140 -14.04 -6.88 -14.77
CA THR A 140 -13.36 -8.16 -14.95
C THR A 140 -12.23 -8.06 -15.96
N ILE A 141 -11.24 -8.95 -15.85
CA ILE A 141 -10.12 -9.03 -16.82
C ILE A 141 -10.64 -9.32 -18.23
N LYS A 142 -11.75 -10.07 -18.37
CA LYS A 142 -12.36 -10.37 -19.68
C LYS A 142 -12.96 -9.14 -20.36
N GLN A 143 -13.28 -8.10 -19.59
CA GLN A 143 -13.82 -6.85 -20.12
C GLN A 143 -12.71 -5.84 -20.46
N ALA A 144 -11.53 -5.99 -19.86
CA ALA A 144 -10.40 -5.05 -19.94
C ALA A 144 -9.73 -5.08 -21.31
#